data_AF-A0A9D5G1Y8-F1
#
_entry.id   AF-A0A9D5G1Y8-F1
#
_cell.length_a   1.000
_cell.length_b   1.000
_cell.length_c   1.000
_cell.angle_alpha   90.00
_cell.angle_beta   90.00
_cell.angle_gamma   90.00
#
_symmetry.space_group_name_H-M   'P 1'
#
loop_
_entity.id
_entity.type
_entity.pdbx_description
1 polymer ?
#
loop_
_entity_poly.entity_id
_entity_poly.type
_entity_poly.pdbx_seq_one_letter_code
_entity_poly.pdbx_strand_id
1 'polypeptide(L)' 'MVDSEERLQAADRYDPATQIVIVWSVEDVLEVRPDLAEEQAIQVLRLVDKNHDASIGTNWETLESFASDLFGEAPPEPE' A
#
# COMPACT_ATOMS: atom_id res chain seq x y z
N MET A 1 6.61 1.38 -18.00
CA MET A 1 5.24 0.85 -18.04
C MET A 1 5.39 -0.66 -18.08
N VAL A 2 5.52 -1.27 -16.91
CA VAL A 2 5.49 -2.73 -16.81
C VAL A 2 4.01 -3.09 -16.93
N ASP A 3 3.73 -3.94 -17.91
CA ASP A 3 2.45 -4.11 -18.55
C ASP A 3 1.39 -4.56 -17.55
N SER A 4 0.21 -3.94 -17.57
CA SER A 4 -0.92 -4.37 -16.73
C SER A 4 -1.25 -5.86 -16.97
N GLU A 5 -0.88 -6.41 -18.13
CA GLU A 5 -0.96 -7.84 -18.46
C GLU A 5 -0.05 -8.75 -17.60
N GLU A 6 1.14 -8.30 -17.20
CA GLU A 6 2.06 -9.13 -16.38
C GLU A 6 1.52 -9.33 -14.95
N ARG A 7 0.88 -8.30 -14.39
CA ARG A 7 0.23 -8.41 -13.07
C ARG A 7 -1.01 -9.31 -13.12
N LEU A 8 -1.73 -9.34 -14.24
CA LEU A 8 -2.83 -10.27 -14.48
C LEU A 8 -2.33 -11.73 -14.61
N GLN A 9 -1.18 -11.98 -15.26
CA GLN A 9 -0.60 -13.33 -15.35
C GLN A 9 -0.10 -13.90 -14.01
N ALA A 10 0.27 -13.05 -13.06
CA ALA A 10 0.66 -13.51 -11.73
C ALA A 10 -0.52 -14.10 -10.93
N ALA A 11 -1.75 -13.62 -11.18
CA ALA A 11 -2.95 -14.11 -10.50
C ALA A 11 -3.30 -15.56 -10.87
N ASP A 12 -2.97 -16.01 -12.08
CA ASP A 12 -3.19 -17.39 -12.54
C ASP A 12 -2.27 -18.42 -11.84
N ARG A 13 -1.23 -17.97 -11.13
CA ARG A 13 -0.34 -18.83 -10.33
C ARG A 13 -0.70 -18.89 -8.85
N TYR A 14 -1.77 -18.20 -8.44
CA TYR A 14 -2.21 -18.23 -7.06
C TYR A 14 -2.84 -19.59 -6.72
N ASP A 15 -2.20 -20.32 -5.81
CA ASP A 15 -2.76 -21.55 -5.23
C ASP A 15 -3.15 -21.29 -3.77
N PRO A 16 -4.45 -21.13 -3.45
CA PRO A 16 -4.90 -20.87 -2.08
C PRO A 16 -4.62 -22.03 -1.11
N ALA A 17 -4.25 -23.22 -1.59
CA ALA A 17 -3.86 -24.33 -0.72
C ALA A 17 -2.44 -24.17 -0.15
N THR A 18 -1.57 -23.39 -0.81
CA THR A 18 -0.16 -23.27 -0.45
C THR A 18 0.33 -21.83 -0.35
N GLN A 19 -0.50 -20.84 -0.68
CA GLN A 19 -0.15 -19.43 -0.73
C GLN A 19 -1.21 -18.57 -0.04
N ILE A 20 -0.78 -17.38 0.40
CA ILE A 20 -1.67 -16.33 0.90
C ILE A 20 -1.41 -15.03 0.12
N VAL A 21 -2.46 -14.25 -0.06
CA VAL A 21 -2.40 -12.90 -0.65
C VAL A 21 -3.15 -11.95 0.27
N ILE A 22 -2.53 -10.83 0.61
CA ILE A 22 -3.16 -9.72 1.32
C ILE A 22 -3.18 -8.54 0.35
N VAL A 23 -4.37 -8.04 0.07
CA VAL A 23 -4.57 -6.90 -0.82
C VAL A 23 -4.68 -5.66 0.06
N TRP A 24 -3.79 -4.70 -0.17
CA TRP A 24 -3.85 -3.36 0.38
C TRP A 24 -4.33 -2.39 -0.70
N SER A 25 -5.32 -1.58 -0.39
CA SER A 25 -6.01 -0.69 -1.33
C SER A 25 -5.79 0.79 -1.00
N VAL A 26 -6.33 1.65 -1.86
CA VAL A 26 -6.29 3.10 -1.65
C VAL A 26 -7.07 3.46 -0.39
N GLU A 27 -8.20 2.80 -0.16
CA GLU A 27 -9.04 2.99 1.00
C GLU A 27 -8.29 2.71 2.30
N ASP A 28 -7.45 1.66 2.35
CA ASP A 28 -6.64 1.36 3.53
C ASP A 28 -5.62 2.47 3.84
N VAL A 29 -5.04 3.09 2.81
CA VAL A 29 -4.15 4.25 3.00
C VAL A 29 -4.93 5.45 3.50
N LEU A 30 -6.12 5.70 2.95
CA LEU A 30 -6.97 6.83 3.36
C LEU A 30 -7.56 6.62 4.76
N GLU A 31 -7.64 5.39 5.26
CA GLU A 31 -8.03 5.10 6.64
C GLU A 31 -6.99 5.60 7.64
N VAL A 32 -5.69 5.43 7.34
CA VAL A 32 -4.60 5.93 8.19
C VAL A 32 -4.19 7.38 7.89
N ARG A 33 -4.48 7.86 6.67
CA ARG A 33 -4.13 9.20 6.20
C ARG A 33 -5.30 9.86 5.46
N PRO A 34 -6.37 10.22 6.20
CA PRO A 34 -7.58 10.81 5.62
C PRO A 34 -7.37 12.21 5.02
N ASP A 35 -6.22 12.85 5.29
CA ASP A 35 -5.84 14.14 4.74
C ASP A 35 -5.31 14.06 3.29
N LEU A 36 -4.98 12.87 2.80
CA LEU A 36 -4.43 12.66 1.46
C LEU A 36 -5.52 12.56 0.39
N ALA A 37 -5.20 13.01 -0.82
CA ALA A 37 -5.99 12.71 -2.01
C ALA A 37 -5.74 11.27 -2.50
N GLU A 38 -6.68 10.71 -3.27
CA GLU A 38 -6.57 9.39 -3.86
C GLU A 38 -5.27 9.19 -4.66
N GLU A 39 -4.85 10.19 -5.46
CA GLU A 39 -3.60 10.11 -6.21
C GLU A 39 -2.36 10.03 -5.31
N GLN A 40 -2.41 10.65 -4.13
CA GLN A 40 -1.33 10.56 -3.14
C GLN A 40 -1.33 9.18 -2.47
N ALA A 41 -2.49 8.65 -2.12
CA ALA A 41 -2.61 7.28 -1.60
C ALA A 41 -2.11 6.22 -2.60
N ILE A 42 -2.37 6.39 -3.90
CA ILE A 42 -1.79 5.54 -4.95
C ILE A 42 -0.25 5.62 -4.96
N GLN A 43 0.33 6.80 -4.70
CA GLN A 43 1.79 6.96 -4.61
C GLN A 43 2.36 6.23 -3.38
N VAL A 44 1.65 6.25 -2.24
CA VAL A 44 2.02 5.47 -1.04
C VAL A 44 2.06 3.98 -1.37
N LEU A 45 0.99 3.41 -1.93
CA LEU A 45 0.95 1.98 -2.27
C LEU A 45 2.06 1.56 -3.23
N ARG A 46 2.39 2.40 -4.22
CA ARG A 46 3.50 2.14 -5.15
C ARG A 46 4.85 2.14 -4.44
N LEU A 47 5.03 3.00 -3.44
CA LEU A 47 6.27 3.06 -2.67
C LEU A 47 6.39 1.86 -1.72
N VAL A 48 5.30 1.46 -1.07
CA VAL A 48 5.20 0.26 -0.24
C VAL A 48 5.50 -1.00 -1.05
N ASP A 49 4.83 -1.20 -2.19
CA ASP A 49 5.07 -2.33 -3.09
C ASP A 49 6.55 -2.46 -3.48
N LYS A 50 7.22 -1.33 -3.72
CA LYS A 50 8.62 -1.28 -4.10
C LYS A 50 9.60 -1.51 -2.94
N ASN A 51 9.27 -1.10 -1.72
CA ASN A 51 10.24 -1.01 -0.61
C ASN A 51 9.82 -1.73 0.67
N HIS A 52 8.73 -2.52 0.67
CA HIS A 52 8.31 -3.25 1.86
C HIS A 52 9.41 -4.18 2.38
N ASP A 53 9.58 -4.20 3.70
CA ASP A 53 10.51 -5.09 4.36
C ASP A 53 9.88 -6.49 4.46
N ALA A 54 10.43 -7.47 3.74
CA ALA A 54 9.91 -8.84 3.75
C ALA A 54 10.00 -9.56 5.11
N SER A 55 10.78 -9.02 6.07
CA SER A 55 10.83 -9.54 7.45
C SER A 55 9.69 -9.04 8.34
N ILE A 56 9.04 -7.93 7.96
CA ILE A 56 7.93 -7.31 8.69
C ILE A 56 6.60 -7.52 7.94
N GLY A 57 6.64 -7.43 6.61
CA GLY A 57 5.46 -7.37 5.75
C GLY A 57 4.87 -5.95 5.66
N THR A 58 3.71 -5.83 5.02
CA THR A 58 2.93 -4.59 4.98
C THR A 58 1.86 -4.62 6.07
N ASN A 59 1.82 -3.60 6.91
CA ASN A 59 0.81 -3.38 7.94
C ASN A 59 0.38 -1.90 7.99
N TRP A 60 -0.54 -1.53 8.89
CA TRP A 60 -1.04 -0.16 9.04
C TRP A 60 0.08 0.86 9.32
N GLU A 61 1.00 0.56 10.23
CA GLU A 61 2.15 1.43 10.55
C GLU A 61 3.08 1.61 9.34
N THR A 62 3.18 0.59 8.48
CA THR A 62 3.94 0.67 7.24
C THR A 62 3.31 1.68 6.28
N LEU A 63 1.98 1.65 6.11
CA LEU A 63 1.27 2.61 5.28
C LEU A 63 1.44 4.04 5.80
N GLU A 64 1.27 4.24 7.11
CA GLU A 64 1.46 5.53 7.77
C GLU A 64 2.89 6.05 7.60
N SER A 65 3.90 5.21 7.89
CA SER A 65 5.31 5.59 7.76
C SER A 65 5.67 6.01 6.34
N PHE A 66 5.27 5.24 5.33
CA PHE A 66 5.55 5.59 3.93
C PHE A 66 4.78 6.84 3.47
N ALA A 67 3.58 7.07 4.01
CA ALA A 67 2.85 8.29 3.76
C ALA A 67 3.54 9.51 4.41
N SER A 68 4.03 9.37 5.64
CA SER A 68 4.82 10.41 6.32
C SER A 68 6.13 10.70 5.61
N ASP A 69 6.82 9.69 5.08
CA ASP A 69 8.04 9.88 4.28
C ASP A 69 7.78 10.68 2.99
N LEU A 70 6.62 10.49 2.35
CA LEU A 70 6.27 11.16 1.09
C LEU A 70 5.67 12.55 1.29
N PHE A 71 4.82 12.73 2.29
CA PHE A 71 3.96 13.91 2.43
C PHE A 71 4.12 14.63 3.78
N GLY A 72 4.99 14.15 4.67
CA GLY A 72 5.13 14.62 6.03
C GLY A 72 4.05 14.05 6.96
N GLU A 73 4.20 14.34 8.25
CA GLU A 73 3.29 13.85 9.31
C GLU A 73 1.84 14.29 9.07
N ALA A 74 0.91 13.45 9.51
CA ALA A 74 -0.50 13.77 9.48
C ALA A 74 -0.77 15.06 10.30
N PRO A 75 -1.72 15.90 9.86
CA PRO A 75 -2.20 17.01 10.68
C PRO A 75 -2.71 16.48 12.03
N PRO A 76 -2.59 17.26 13.12
CA PRO A 76 -3.20 16.87 14.39
C PRO A 76 -4.71 16.68 14.20
N GLU A 77 -5.27 15.64 14.82
CA GLU A 77 -6.71 15.40 14.77
C GLU A 77 -7.47 16.65 15.28
N PRO A 78 -8.55 17.06 14.62
CA PRO A 78 -9.39 18.12 15.13
C PRO A 78 -10.01 17.69 16.48
N GLU A 79 -9.82 18.53 17.51
CA GLU A 79 -10.43 18.37 18.85
C GLU A 79 -11.96 18.30 18.84
#